data_AF-A0A927EB42-F1
#
_entry.id   AF-A0A927EB42-F1
#
_cell.length_a   1.000
_cell.length_b   1.000
_cell.length_c   1.000
_cell.angle_alpha   90.00
_cell.angle_beta   90.00
_cell.angle_gamma   90.00
#
_symmetry.space_group_name_H-M   'P 1'
#
loop_
_entity.id
_entity.type
_entity.pdbx_description
1 polymer ?
#
loop_
_entity_poly.entity_id
_entity_poly.type
_entity_poly.pdbx_seq_one_letter_code
_entity_poly.pdbx_strand_id
1 'polypeptide(L)'
;MSQPLYHDLSGDSLTIANDSARLAWNDTLEALLAHAAVTPEHLARTLASDPDFALAHAAKGLMLLSLARAELLGPARDCLATARSSALLRPVTRREQMVIEALALWLDDAPRRAAERLEAILLAHPHDVLALKLSHGLRFMLGDQREMLATLNRFAPAFGESHPLAGYVHGCYAFALEERGLYAEAERTGRHAVSLSPRDAWGRHAVAHVLEMTGRADEGVAWLGDGREIAHANNLRFHIFWHLALFRLERGETAEVLRLYDDEIRAEPTDDYRDIANGASLLARLDYAGVDVGDRWEELAAKAEGRVQDGRLVFADLHYLLSLLGAGHRDAAESIAQSLVRDAHAHPSRERAEAARSGALAAHGLIAFSEGDHAEAARLLGAARSGLLAIGGSHAQRDLFEQAHIESLIRAGSHDLAARILEQRLARRGGANRFAMRRLAQLRRQPSGRLAALAVAATPLAIAH
;
A
#
# COMPACT_ATOMS: atom_id res chain seq x y z
N MET A 1 -6.26 41.20 26.74
CA MET A 1 -5.43 40.04 27.15
C MET A 1 -5.00 39.33 25.88
N SER A 2 -3.69 39.13 25.67
CA SER A 2 -3.20 38.30 24.55
C SER A 2 -3.75 36.88 24.74
N GLN A 3 -4.33 36.28 23.71
CA GLN A 3 -4.75 34.88 23.78
C GLN A 3 -3.50 34.00 24.05
N PRO A 4 -3.59 32.99 24.92
CA PRO A 4 -2.47 32.09 25.17
C PRO A 4 -2.03 31.41 23.88
N LEU A 5 -0.71 31.41 23.63
CA LEU A 5 -0.11 30.75 22.47
C LEU A 5 0.10 29.27 22.79
N TYR A 6 -0.69 28.40 22.16
CA TYR A 6 -0.59 26.96 22.30
C TYR A 6 0.37 26.38 21.26
N HIS A 7 1.04 25.27 21.60
CA HIS A 7 1.93 24.54 20.70
C HIS A 7 1.54 23.06 20.66
N ASP A 8 1.66 22.42 19.50
CA ASP A 8 1.45 20.98 19.37
C ASP A 8 2.69 20.15 19.76
N LEU A 9 2.61 18.81 19.62
CA LEU A 9 3.74 17.91 19.91
C LEU A 9 4.98 18.15 19.06
N SER A 10 4.85 18.84 17.93
CA SER A 10 5.98 19.23 17.05
C SER A 10 6.67 20.50 17.55
N GLY A 11 6.09 21.19 18.55
CA GLY A 11 6.51 22.51 19.00
C GLY A 11 5.99 23.65 18.14
N ASP A 12 5.06 23.39 17.21
CA ASP A 12 4.51 24.41 16.30
C ASP A 12 3.29 25.10 16.91
N SER A 13 3.18 26.42 16.70
CA SER A 13 2.06 27.20 17.22
C SER A 13 0.71 26.76 16.61
N LEU A 14 -0.33 26.77 17.45
CA LEU A 14 -1.70 26.39 17.10
C LEU A 14 -2.68 27.54 17.28
N THR A 15 -3.62 27.66 16.35
CA THR A 15 -4.71 28.64 16.40
C THR A 15 -5.95 28.03 17.06
N ILE A 16 -5.85 27.72 18.35
CA ILE A 16 -6.87 26.96 19.10
C ILE A 16 -7.45 27.74 20.29
N ALA A 17 -8.67 27.43 20.69
CA ALA A 17 -9.42 28.21 21.69
C ALA A 17 -8.98 27.94 23.14
N ASN A 18 -8.54 26.72 23.44
CA ASN A 18 -8.33 26.26 24.81
C ASN A 18 -7.33 25.09 24.89
N ASP A 19 -6.82 24.89 26.11
CA ASP A 19 -5.82 23.84 26.39
C ASP A 19 -6.37 22.42 26.25
N SER A 20 -7.66 22.21 26.52
CA SER A 20 -8.32 20.90 26.35
C SER A 20 -8.26 20.44 24.89
N ALA A 21 -8.52 21.36 23.96
CA ALA A 21 -8.41 21.09 22.53
C ALA A 21 -6.95 20.84 22.11
N ARG A 22 -5.96 21.55 22.69
CA ARG A 22 -4.53 21.29 22.45
C ARG A 22 -4.14 19.87 22.89
N LEU A 23 -4.53 19.47 24.09
CA LEU A 23 -4.23 18.14 24.61
C LEU A 23 -4.87 17.04 23.76
N ALA A 24 -6.16 17.18 23.40
CA ALA A 24 -6.83 16.24 22.52
C ALA A 24 -6.20 16.18 21.11
N TRP A 25 -5.69 17.31 20.60
CA TRP A 25 -4.97 17.36 19.34
C TRP A 25 -3.63 16.63 19.41
N ASN A 26 -2.89 16.80 20.51
CA ASN A 26 -1.66 16.06 20.75
C ASN A 26 -1.90 14.54 20.79
N ASP A 27 -2.95 14.10 21.49
CA ASP A 27 -3.38 12.69 21.48
C ASP A 27 -3.71 12.22 20.04
N THR A 28 -4.34 13.09 19.23
CA THR A 28 -4.67 12.79 17.83
C THR A 28 -3.40 12.60 16.99
N LEU A 29 -2.40 13.48 17.14
CA LEU A 29 -1.14 13.39 16.41
C LEU A 29 -0.37 12.11 16.74
N GLU A 30 -0.24 11.77 18.02
CA GLU A 30 0.45 10.55 18.44
C GLU A 30 -0.30 9.30 17.96
N ALA A 31 -1.63 9.27 18.10
CA ALA A 31 -2.44 8.16 17.63
C ALA A 31 -2.35 7.97 16.10
N LEU A 32 -2.36 9.07 15.34
CA LEU A 32 -2.16 9.03 13.89
C LEU A 32 -0.80 8.42 13.51
N LEU A 33 0.27 8.86 14.18
CA LEU A 33 1.62 8.35 13.95
C LEU A 33 1.74 6.85 14.27
N ALA A 34 1.14 6.43 15.37
CA ALA A 34 1.12 5.04 15.83
C ALA A 34 0.16 4.13 15.04
N HIS A 35 -0.59 4.67 14.07
CA HIS A 35 -1.72 4.00 13.41
C HIS A 35 -2.74 3.45 14.41
N ALA A 36 -2.96 4.13 15.55
CA ALA A 36 -3.82 3.62 16.60
C ALA A 36 -5.31 3.66 16.20
N ALA A 37 -6.06 2.63 16.57
CA ALA A 37 -7.50 2.53 16.33
C ALA A 37 -8.28 3.70 16.93
N VAL A 38 -7.79 4.27 18.03
CA VAL A 38 -8.41 5.40 18.77
C VAL A 38 -8.25 6.78 18.13
N THR A 39 -7.60 6.87 16.95
CA THR A 39 -7.35 8.14 16.27
C THR A 39 -8.64 8.93 15.98
N PRO A 40 -9.72 8.33 15.43
CA PRO A 40 -10.97 9.05 15.17
C PRO A 40 -11.61 9.64 16.44
N GLU A 41 -11.54 8.93 17.57
CA GLU A 41 -12.07 9.36 18.86
C GLU A 41 -11.29 10.57 19.40
N HIS A 42 -9.97 10.56 19.29
CA HIS A 42 -9.13 11.69 19.69
C HIS A 42 -9.40 12.93 18.82
N LEU A 43 -9.55 12.73 17.50
CA LEU A 43 -9.91 13.81 16.58
C LEU A 43 -11.32 14.36 16.88
N ALA A 44 -12.28 13.49 17.20
CA ALA A 44 -13.63 13.90 17.60
C ALA A 44 -13.61 14.73 18.90
N ARG A 45 -12.83 14.31 19.91
CA ARG A 45 -12.64 15.10 21.15
C ARG A 45 -12.00 16.45 20.88
N THR A 46 -11.05 16.51 19.95
CA THR A 46 -10.43 17.77 19.52
C THR A 46 -11.48 18.73 18.98
N LEU A 47 -12.29 18.28 18.01
CA LEU A 47 -13.31 19.10 17.37
C LEU A 47 -14.50 19.40 18.30
N ALA A 48 -14.79 18.55 19.28
CA ALA A 48 -15.77 18.87 20.32
C ALA A 48 -15.28 19.98 21.27
N SER A 49 -13.97 20.02 21.55
CA SER A 49 -13.35 21.02 22.43
C SER A 49 -13.13 22.38 21.73
N ASP A 50 -12.88 22.38 20.42
CA ASP A 50 -12.82 23.59 19.59
C ASP A 50 -13.41 23.31 18.21
N PRO A 51 -14.74 23.53 18.02
CA PRO A 51 -15.42 23.28 16.76
C PRO A 51 -14.89 24.10 15.58
N ASP A 52 -14.23 25.23 15.85
CA ASP A 52 -13.64 26.12 14.85
C ASP A 52 -12.13 25.89 14.67
N PHE A 53 -11.60 24.73 15.05
CA PHE A 53 -10.18 24.43 14.82
C PHE A 53 -9.92 24.02 13.37
N ALA A 54 -9.56 25.01 12.54
CA ALA A 54 -9.40 24.86 11.10
C ALA A 54 -8.40 23.76 10.67
N LEU A 55 -7.29 23.60 11.39
CA LEU A 55 -6.29 22.57 11.11
C LEU A 55 -6.85 21.15 11.28
N ALA A 56 -7.60 20.91 12.37
CA ALA A 56 -8.20 19.61 12.62
C ALA A 56 -9.25 19.24 11.56
N HIS A 57 -10.05 20.20 11.09
CA HIS A 57 -10.96 19.97 9.96
C HIS A 57 -10.20 19.64 8.67
N ALA A 58 -9.14 20.37 8.34
CA ALA A 58 -8.34 20.08 7.16
C ALA A 58 -7.66 18.71 7.23
N ALA A 59 -7.08 18.37 8.39
CA ALA A 59 -6.48 17.06 8.65
C ALA A 59 -7.51 15.93 8.55
N LYS A 60 -8.71 16.10 9.12
CA LYS A 60 -9.83 15.17 8.98
C LYS A 60 -10.17 14.92 7.51
N GLY A 61 -10.28 15.97 6.71
CA GLY A 61 -10.54 15.85 5.27
C GLY A 61 -9.47 15.02 4.54
N LEU A 62 -8.19 15.27 4.83
CA LEU A 62 -7.07 14.52 4.25
C LEU A 62 -7.10 13.03 4.67
N MET A 63 -7.41 12.74 5.94
CA MET A 63 -7.58 11.38 6.43
C MET A 63 -8.75 10.66 5.75
N LEU A 64 -9.89 11.34 5.53
CA LEU A 64 -11.02 10.78 4.81
C LEU A 64 -10.67 10.44 3.36
N LEU A 65 -9.94 11.31 2.66
CA LEU A 65 -9.48 11.03 1.29
C LEU A 65 -8.51 9.85 1.21
N SER A 66 -7.69 9.64 2.25
CA SER A 66 -6.76 8.50 2.33
C SER A 66 -7.45 7.13 2.40
N LEU A 67 -8.75 7.09 2.73
CA LEU A 67 -9.55 5.86 2.71
C LEU A 67 -9.98 5.46 1.29
N ALA A 68 -9.77 6.31 0.29
CA ALA A 68 -10.04 6.03 -1.12
C ALA A 68 -11.47 5.53 -1.44
N ARG A 69 -12.48 6.05 -0.73
CA ARG A 69 -13.89 5.73 -0.95
C ARG A 69 -14.65 6.88 -1.59
N ALA A 70 -15.47 6.62 -2.60
CA ALA A 70 -16.14 7.69 -3.35
C ALA A 70 -17.12 8.50 -2.49
N GLU A 71 -17.85 7.85 -1.60
CA GLU A 71 -18.82 8.48 -0.71
C GLU A 71 -18.20 9.47 0.28
N LEU A 72 -16.89 9.36 0.55
CA LEU A 72 -16.19 10.25 1.46
C LEU A 72 -15.77 11.59 0.83
N LEU A 73 -15.94 11.75 -0.48
CA LEU A 73 -15.66 13.02 -1.16
C LEU A 73 -16.55 14.15 -0.64
N GLY A 74 -17.84 13.89 -0.39
CA GLY A 74 -18.77 14.85 0.19
C GLY A 74 -18.30 15.31 1.58
N PRO A 75 -18.16 14.40 2.56
CA PRO A 75 -17.62 14.70 3.87
C PRO A 75 -16.25 15.41 3.86
N ALA A 76 -15.35 15.09 2.93
CA ALA A 76 -14.08 15.79 2.78
C ALA A 76 -14.26 17.24 2.27
N ARG A 77 -15.22 17.49 1.36
CA ARG A 77 -15.59 18.86 0.94
C ARG A 77 -16.20 19.65 2.09
N ASP A 78 -17.02 19.02 2.92
CA ASP A 78 -17.57 19.67 4.12
C ASP A 78 -16.44 20.07 5.08
N CYS A 79 -15.47 19.18 5.31
CA CYS A 79 -14.28 19.49 6.11
C CYS A 79 -13.50 20.70 5.55
N LEU A 80 -13.33 20.79 4.22
CA LEU A 80 -12.68 21.94 3.59
C LEU A 80 -13.48 23.24 3.77
N ALA A 81 -14.81 23.17 3.61
CA ALA A 81 -15.70 24.31 3.78
C ALA A 81 -15.63 24.83 5.23
N THR A 82 -15.75 23.94 6.20
CA THR A 82 -15.63 24.30 7.62
C THR A 82 -14.26 24.86 7.94
N ALA A 83 -13.16 24.24 7.49
CA ALA A 83 -11.81 24.74 7.73
C ALA A 83 -11.60 26.18 7.19
N ARG A 84 -12.13 26.48 5.99
CA ARG A 84 -12.08 27.82 5.42
C ARG A 84 -12.92 28.83 6.21
N SER A 85 -14.13 28.46 6.60
CA SER A 85 -14.98 29.34 7.43
C SER A 85 -14.34 29.61 8.79
N SER A 86 -13.81 28.58 9.45
CA SER A 86 -13.11 28.74 10.72
C SER A 86 -11.87 29.63 10.62
N ALA A 87 -11.12 29.55 9.50
CA ALA A 87 -9.99 30.43 9.24
C ALA A 87 -10.36 31.91 9.02
N LEU A 88 -11.63 32.20 8.66
CA LEU A 88 -12.17 33.57 8.62
C LEU A 88 -12.58 34.06 10.00
N LEU A 89 -13.01 33.16 10.89
CA LEU A 89 -13.40 33.50 12.28
C LEU A 89 -12.18 33.76 13.16
N ARG A 90 -11.12 32.97 12.99
CA ARG A 90 -9.87 33.08 13.75
C ARG A 90 -8.69 33.05 12.77
N PRO A 91 -7.90 34.14 12.64
CA PRO A 91 -6.77 34.17 11.72
C PRO A 91 -5.76 33.05 12.00
N VAL A 92 -5.63 32.13 11.05
CA VAL A 92 -4.75 30.96 11.15
C VAL A 92 -3.30 31.28 10.78
N THR A 93 -2.38 30.44 11.25
CA THR A 93 -0.97 30.50 10.85
C THR A 93 -0.78 30.11 9.38
N ARG A 94 0.39 30.45 8.82
CA ARG A 94 0.74 30.02 7.44
C ARG A 94 0.77 28.50 7.30
N ARG A 95 1.27 27.80 8.32
CA ARG A 95 1.28 26.33 8.42
C ARG A 95 -0.13 25.76 8.26
N GLU A 96 -1.06 26.20 9.09
CA GLU A 96 -2.45 25.72 9.08
C GLU A 96 -3.13 26.01 7.74
N GLN A 97 -2.90 27.22 7.19
CA GLN A 97 -3.38 27.58 5.86
C GLN A 97 -2.85 26.64 4.76
N MET A 98 -1.60 26.18 4.86
CA MET A 98 -1.02 25.24 3.89
C MET A 98 -1.65 23.84 3.97
N VAL A 99 -2.08 23.38 5.15
CA VAL A 99 -2.83 22.11 5.27
C VAL A 99 -4.22 22.23 4.64
N ILE A 100 -4.90 23.38 4.81
CA ILE A 100 -6.18 23.69 4.12
C ILE A 100 -5.97 23.70 2.59
N GLU A 101 -4.90 24.33 2.12
CA GLU A 101 -4.53 24.36 0.70
C GLU A 101 -4.24 22.94 0.16
N ALA A 102 -3.58 22.08 0.93
CA ALA A 102 -3.33 20.69 0.55
C ALA A 102 -4.63 19.89 0.38
N LEU A 103 -5.58 20.02 1.32
CA LEU A 103 -6.90 19.40 1.19
C LEU A 103 -7.64 19.89 -0.07
N ALA A 104 -7.60 21.20 -0.33
CA ALA A 104 -8.19 21.77 -1.53
C ALA A 104 -7.56 21.21 -2.82
N LEU A 105 -6.23 21.10 -2.87
CA LEU A 105 -5.51 20.54 -4.02
C LEU A 105 -5.88 19.07 -4.26
N TRP A 106 -6.01 18.26 -3.21
CA TRP A 106 -6.43 16.86 -3.39
C TRP A 106 -7.89 16.77 -3.86
N LEU A 107 -8.81 17.59 -3.32
CA LEU A 107 -10.20 17.66 -3.78
C LEU A 107 -10.38 18.19 -5.20
N ASP A 108 -9.39 18.93 -5.71
CA ASP A 108 -9.24 19.39 -7.10
C ASP A 108 -8.40 18.42 -7.95
N ASP A 109 -8.26 17.19 -7.47
CA ASP A 109 -7.62 16.09 -8.17
C ASP A 109 -6.13 16.27 -8.50
N ALA A 110 -5.43 17.01 -7.65
CA ALA A 110 -4.00 17.23 -7.72
C ALA A 110 -3.26 16.69 -6.48
N PRO A 111 -3.30 15.36 -6.22
CA PRO A 111 -2.75 14.78 -4.99
C PRO A 111 -1.22 14.94 -4.88
N ARG A 112 -0.44 14.88 -5.97
CA ARG A 112 1.00 15.22 -5.89
C ARG A 112 1.24 16.66 -5.43
N ARG A 113 0.45 17.61 -5.93
CA ARG A 113 0.55 19.02 -5.50
C ARG A 113 0.13 19.19 -4.04
N ALA A 114 -0.82 18.40 -3.56
CA ALA A 114 -1.17 18.36 -2.14
C ALA A 114 -0.01 17.84 -1.28
N ALA A 115 0.69 16.77 -1.71
CA ALA A 115 1.89 16.27 -1.03
C ALA A 115 3.02 17.32 -1.01
N GLU A 116 3.30 17.96 -2.15
CA GLU A 116 4.28 19.06 -2.25
C GLU A 116 3.92 20.23 -1.32
N ARG A 117 2.62 20.54 -1.18
CA ARG A 117 2.14 21.60 -0.28
C ARG A 117 2.38 21.25 1.19
N LEU A 118 2.17 19.99 1.58
CA LEU A 118 2.50 19.50 2.92
C LEU A 118 4.01 19.52 3.16
N GLU A 119 4.81 19.04 2.21
CA GLU A 119 6.27 19.02 2.32
C GLU A 119 6.89 20.42 2.40
N ALA A 120 6.27 21.41 1.76
CA ALA A 120 6.69 22.81 1.88
C ALA A 120 6.55 23.36 3.31
N ILE A 121 5.68 22.78 4.15
CA ILE A 121 5.58 23.14 5.58
C ILE A 121 6.89 22.79 6.30
N LEU A 122 7.47 21.63 5.98
CA LEU A 122 8.68 21.11 6.61
C LEU A 122 9.91 22.02 6.41
N LEU A 123 9.89 22.91 5.41
CA LEU A 123 10.96 23.89 5.20
C LEU A 123 11.05 24.93 6.32
N ALA A 124 9.91 25.34 6.87
CA ALA A 124 9.83 26.29 7.99
C ALA A 124 9.63 25.59 9.33
N HIS A 125 9.03 24.40 9.31
CA HIS A 125 8.65 23.60 10.47
C HIS A 125 9.22 22.18 10.32
N PRO A 126 10.55 21.98 10.45
CA PRO A 126 11.21 20.70 10.14
C PRO A 126 10.78 19.53 11.02
N HIS A 127 10.11 19.81 12.16
CA HIS A 127 9.59 18.82 13.08
C HIS A 127 8.08 18.57 12.94
N ASP A 128 7.40 19.18 11.96
CA ASP A 128 5.95 19.01 11.77
C ASP A 128 5.59 17.58 11.35
N VAL A 129 5.20 16.78 12.33
CA VAL A 129 4.89 15.36 12.13
C VAL A 129 3.58 15.14 11.38
N LEU A 130 2.64 16.09 11.42
CA LEU A 130 1.39 15.97 10.68
C LEU A 130 1.68 16.08 9.18
N ALA A 131 2.41 17.12 8.79
CA ALA A 131 2.78 17.35 7.41
C ALA A 131 3.59 16.18 6.85
N LEU A 132 4.58 15.69 7.60
CA LEU A 132 5.41 14.54 7.24
C LEU A 132 4.57 13.26 7.09
N LYS A 133 3.69 12.96 8.05
CA LYS A 133 2.90 11.71 8.02
C LYS A 133 1.88 11.71 6.89
N LEU A 134 1.20 12.84 6.67
CA LEU A 134 0.21 12.97 5.60
C LEU A 134 0.86 12.97 4.21
N SER A 135 2.01 13.65 4.03
CA SER A 135 2.73 13.60 2.75
C SER A 135 3.26 12.19 2.48
N HIS A 136 3.83 11.52 3.48
CA HIS A 136 4.29 10.12 3.38
C HIS A 136 3.18 9.19 2.91
N GLY A 137 2.01 9.23 3.57
CA GLY A 137 0.86 8.40 3.19
C GLY A 137 0.36 8.68 1.78
N LEU A 138 0.29 9.96 1.40
CA LEU A 138 -0.14 10.36 0.06
C LEU A 138 0.86 9.93 -1.03
N ARG A 139 2.16 10.13 -0.81
CA ARG A 139 3.21 9.67 -1.73
C ARG A 139 3.17 8.15 -1.90
N PHE A 140 2.95 7.40 -0.83
CA PHE A 140 2.76 5.95 -0.89
C PHE A 140 1.56 5.57 -1.77
N MET A 141 0.39 6.20 -1.57
CA MET A 141 -0.81 5.92 -2.39
C MET A 141 -0.59 6.17 -3.88
N LEU A 142 0.22 7.17 -4.24
CA LEU A 142 0.52 7.54 -5.63
C LEU A 142 1.69 6.75 -6.25
N GLY A 143 2.30 5.83 -5.49
CA GLY A 143 3.51 5.12 -5.90
C GLY A 143 4.72 6.03 -6.08
N ASP A 144 4.72 7.23 -5.47
CA ASP A 144 5.77 8.23 -5.61
C ASP A 144 6.95 7.97 -4.66
N GLN A 145 7.52 6.77 -4.77
CA GLN A 145 8.55 6.26 -3.86
C GLN A 145 9.81 7.13 -3.86
N ARG A 146 10.14 7.77 -4.99
CA ARG A 146 11.34 8.60 -5.10
C ARG A 146 11.20 9.85 -4.23
N GLU A 147 10.10 10.58 -4.36
CA GLU A 147 9.87 11.79 -3.57
C GLU A 147 9.55 11.47 -2.11
N MET A 148 8.91 10.33 -1.84
CA MET A 148 8.71 9.79 -0.48
C MET A 148 10.06 9.64 0.24
N LEU A 149 11.03 8.96 -0.38
CA LEU A 149 12.37 8.80 0.21
C LEU A 149 13.14 10.12 0.25
N ALA A 150 13.06 10.95 -0.80
CA ALA A 150 13.77 12.23 -0.84
C ALA A 150 13.36 13.16 0.31
N THR A 151 12.06 13.22 0.63
CA THR A 151 11.54 13.97 1.76
C THR A 151 12.09 13.45 3.08
N LEU A 152 12.06 12.13 3.30
CA LEU A 152 12.52 11.54 4.56
C LEU A 152 14.04 11.65 4.73
N ASN A 153 14.84 11.48 3.67
CA ASN A 153 16.28 11.75 3.70
C ASN A 153 16.60 13.18 4.16
N ARG A 154 15.74 14.14 3.83
CA ARG A 154 15.96 15.55 4.19
C ARG A 154 15.58 15.85 5.64
N PHE A 155 14.49 15.29 6.14
CA PHE A 155 13.89 15.72 7.41
C PHE A 155 14.01 14.71 8.55
N ALA A 156 14.04 13.40 8.28
CA ALA A 156 14.18 12.39 9.34
C ALA A 156 15.45 12.56 10.21
N PRO A 157 16.62 12.99 9.68
CA PRO A 157 17.79 13.24 10.51
C PRO A 157 17.61 14.32 11.59
N ALA A 158 16.63 15.23 11.44
CA ALA A 158 16.33 16.24 12.46
C ALA A 158 15.62 15.65 13.70
N PHE A 159 15.09 14.44 13.60
CA PHE A 159 14.46 13.70 14.70
C PHE A 159 15.49 12.79 15.37
N GLY A 160 16.34 13.39 16.21
CA GLY A 160 17.34 12.66 17.01
C GLY A 160 16.70 11.71 18.02
N GLU A 161 17.48 10.79 18.60
CA GLU A 161 16.99 9.70 19.46
C GLU A 161 16.16 10.18 20.67
N SER A 162 16.45 11.36 21.22
CA SER A 162 15.70 11.94 22.34
C SER A 162 14.39 12.63 21.94
N HIS A 163 14.11 12.77 20.65
CA HIS A 163 12.87 13.38 20.19
C HIS A 163 11.70 12.41 20.45
N PRO A 164 10.61 12.83 21.11
CA PRO A 164 9.54 11.93 21.56
C PRO A 164 8.84 11.18 20.42
N LEU A 165 8.87 11.76 19.21
CA LEU A 165 8.27 11.19 18.01
C LEU A 165 9.28 10.54 17.04
N ALA A 166 10.56 10.39 17.45
CA ALA A 166 11.61 9.88 16.59
C ALA A 166 11.31 8.49 16.03
N GLY A 167 10.79 7.58 16.86
CA GLY A 167 10.47 6.22 16.43
C GLY A 167 9.52 6.22 15.24
N TYR A 168 8.39 6.92 15.33
CA TYR A 168 7.40 6.96 14.24
C TYR A 168 7.94 7.57 12.94
N VAL A 169 8.79 8.61 13.03
CA VAL A 169 9.41 9.23 11.84
C VAL A 169 10.43 8.30 11.20
N HIS A 170 11.27 7.64 12.01
CA HIS A 170 12.20 6.62 11.52
C HIS A 170 11.47 5.39 10.96
N GLY A 171 10.27 5.06 11.46
CA GLY A 171 9.41 4.04 10.86
C GLY A 171 8.98 4.40 9.44
N CYS A 172 8.53 5.65 9.22
CA CYS A 172 8.27 6.16 7.87
C CYS A 172 9.53 6.10 6.98
N TYR A 173 10.69 6.48 7.54
CA TYR A 173 11.97 6.44 6.83
C TYR A 173 12.37 5.02 6.41
N ALA A 174 12.26 4.06 7.31
CA ALA A 174 12.50 2.65 7.05
C ALA A 174 11.66 2.13 5.89
N PHE A 175 10.37 2.46 5.88
CA PHE A 175 9.47 2.06 4.79
C PHE A 175 9.87 2.69 3.44
N ALA A 176 10.23 3.98 3.42
CA ALA A 176 10.66 4.63 2.18
C ALA A 176 11.99 4.08 1.64
N LEU A 177 12.90 3.66 2.51
CA LEU A 177 14.14 2.96 2.14
C LEU A 177 13.81 1.59 1.52
N GLU A 178 12.91 0.82 2.14
CA GLU A 178 12.49 -0.50 1.66
C GLU A 178 11.82 -0.42 0.29
N GLU A 179 10.91 0.51 0.07
CA GLU A 179 10.25 0.71 -1.22
C GLU A 179 11.24 1.15 -2.31
N ARG A 180 12.45 1.57 -1.96
CA ARG A 180 13.55 1.87 -2.90
C ARG A 180 14.59 0.75 -3.02
N GLY A 181 14.37 -0.39 -2.36
CA GLY A 181 15.25 -1.56 -2.39
C GLY A 181 16.48 -1.44 -1.49
N LEU A 182 16.54 -0.43 -0.61
CA LEU A 182 17.65 -0.22 0.34
C LEU A 182 17.45 -1.08 1.60
N TYR A 183 17.25 -2.38 1.40
CA TYR A 183 16.75 -3.31 2.43
C TYR A 183 17.58 -3.36 3.70
N ALA A 184 18.91 -3.42 3.59
CA ALA A 184 19.78 -3.50 4.77
C ALA A 184 19.71 -2.24 5.65
N GLU A 185 19.57 -1.07 5.03
CA GLU A 185 19.40 0.19 5.74
C GLU A 185 18.00 0.30 6.32
N ALA A 186 16.97 -0.03 5.52
CA ALA A 186 15.59 -0.07 5.94
C ALA A 186 15.36 -0.93 7.19
N GLU A 187 15.94 -2.14 7.24
CA GLU A 187 15.81 -3.02 8.40
C GLU A 187 16.44 -2.43 9.66
N ARG A 188 17.66 -1.88 9.56
CA ARG A 188 18.32 -1.23 10.71
C ARG A 188 17.49 -0.05 11.22
N THR A 189 17.06 0.82 10.32
CA THR A 189 16.24 1.99 10.63
C THR A 189 14.90 1.58 11.25
N GLY A 190 14.22 0.57 10.70
CA GLY A 190 12.92 0.12 11.19
C GLY A 190 12.99 -0.60 12.54
N ARG A 191 14.01 -1.42 12.77
CA ARG A 191 14.24 -2.05 14.09
C ARG A 191 14.57 -0.99 15.14
N HIS A 192 15.37 0.01 14.78
CA HIS A 192 15.68 1.12 15.66
C HIS A 192 14.43 1.97 15.96
N ALA A 193 13.62 2.28 14.96
CA ALA A 193 12.34 2.99 15.11
C ALA A 193 11.43 2.30 16.15
N VAL A 194 11.23 0.99 16.03
CA VAL A 194 10.43 0.20 16.98
C VAL A 194 11.07 0.16 18.37
N SER A 195 12.40 0.19 18.48
CA SER A 195 13.07 0.28 19.79
C SER A 195 12.86 1.63 20.49
N LEU A 196 12.80 2.73 19.73
CA LEU A 196 12.49 4.07 20.25
C LEU A 196 11.00 4.22 20.58
N SER A 197 10.12 3.58 19.81
CA SER A 197 8.68 3.64 19.99
C SER A 197 8.05 2.26 19.73
N PRO A 198 7.86 1.42 20.76
CA PRO A 198 7.31 0.06 20.60
C PRO A 198 5.93 0.02 19.94
N ARG A 199 5.17 1.11 20.01
CA ARG A 199 3.86 1.29 19.37
C ARG A 199 3.94 1.70 17.88
N ASP A 200 5.14 1.85 17.31
CA ASP A 200 5.30 2.14 15.89
C ASP A 200 4.98 0.91 15.03
N ALA A 201 3.69 0.76 14.72
CA ALA A 201 3.20 -0.29 13.85
C ALA A 201 3.72 -0.14 12.40
N TRP A 202 4.04 1.08 11.96
CA TRP A 202 4.54 1.33 10.60
C TRP A 202 6.00 0.92 10.46
N GLY A 203 6.86 1.23 11.44
CA GLY A 203 8.23 0.72 11.47
C GLY A 203 8.30 -0.81 11.58
N ARG A 204 7.42 -1.43 12.38
CA ARG A 204 7.31 -2.89 12.47
C ARG A 204 6.91 -3.51 11.12
N HIS A 205 5.95 -2.90 10.44
CA HIS A 205 5.51 -3.25 9.09
C HIS A 205 6.63 -3.09 8.06
N ALA A 206 7.42 -2.02 8.10
CA ALA A 206 8.56 -1.80 7.21
C ALA A 206 9.62 -2.91 7.32
N VAL A 207 9.91 -3.39 8.54
CA VAL A 207 10.84 -4.51 8.74
C VAL A 207 10.24 -5.81 8.19
N ALA A 208 8.95 -6.05 8.35
CA ALA A 208 8.29 -7.23 7.75
C ALA A 208 8.39 -7.20 6.21
N HIS A 209 8.18 -6.04 5.61
CA HIS A 209 8.42 -5.80 4.19
C HIS A 209 9.84 -6.19 3.75
N VAL A 210 10.87 -5.71 4.46
CA VAL A 210 12.26 -6.09 4.15
C VAL A 210 12.45 -7.61 4.19
N LEU A 211 11.94 -8.27 5.24
CA LEU A 211 12.10 -9.71 5.42
C LEU A 211 11.35 -10.51 4.33
N GLU A 212 10.19 -10.03 3.87
CA GLU A 212 9.44 -10.62 2.76
C GLU A 212 10.18 -10.45 1.44
N MET A 213 10.58 -9.21 1.13
CA MET A 213 11.29 -8.89 -0.10
C MET A 213 12.67 -9.56 -0.20
N THR A 214 13.25 -9.95 0.94
CA THR A 214 14.53 -10.68 1.00
C THR A 214 14.43 -12.18 1.26
N GLY A 215 13.21 -12.74 1.31
CA GLY A 215 12.99 -14.19 1.44
C GLY A 215 13.36 -14.77 2.81
N ARG A 216 13.39 -13.94 3.86
CA ARG A 216 13.79 -14.31 5.24
C ARG A 216 12.57 -14.65 6.10
N ALA A 217 11.80 -15.65 5.66
CA ALA A 217 10.50 -15.98 6.25
C ALA A 217 10.56 -16.34 7.74
N ASP A 218 11.56 -17.09 8.19
CA ASP A 218 11.68 -17.49 9.60
C ASP A 218 11.92 -16.30 10.53
N GLU A 219 12.75 -15.34 10.09
CA GLU A 219 12.99 -14.10 10.81
C GLU A 219 11.74 -13.21 10.80
N GLY A 220 10.98 -13.22 9.70
CA GLY A 220 9.69 -12.53 9.58
C GLY A 220 8.65 -13.04 10.58
N VAL A 221 8.51 -14.36 10.70
CA VAL A 221 7.65 -15.00 11.72
C VAL A 221 8.09 -14.61 13.13
N ALA A 222 9.39 -14.69 13.42
CA ALA A 222 9.92 -14.35 14.74
C ALA A 222 9.73 -12.86 15.07
N TRP A 223 9.89 -11.97 14.10
CA TRP A 223 9.74 -10.53 14.26
C TRP A 223 8.29 -10.09 14.57
N LEU A 224 7.31 -10.68 13.87
CA LEU A 224 5.91 -10.33 14.05
C LEU A 224 5.26 -11.02 15.26
N GLY A 225 5.79 -12.16 15.68
CA GLY A 225 5.31 -12.89 16.85
C GLY A 225 3.83 -13.25 16.73
N ASP A 226 3.08 -13.05 17.82
CA ASP A 226 1.63 -13.31 17.91
C ASP A 226 0.77 -12.04 17.80
N GLY A 227 1.36 -10.92 17.37
CA GLY A 227 0.61 -9.69 17.12
C GLY A 227 0.18 -8.88 18.35
N ARG A 228 0.55 -9.27 19.58
CA ARG A 228 0.22 -8.46 20.79
C ARG A 228 0.70 -7.00 20.69
N GLU A 229 1.88 -6.79 20.11
CA GLU A 229 2.52 -5.47 19.97
C GLU A 229 1.84 -4.52 18.96
N ILE A 230 0.85 -5.03 18.21
CA ILE A 230 0.08 -4.27 17.21
C ILE A 230 -1.41 -4.23 17.54
N ALA A 231 -1.83 -4.74 18.70
CA ALA A 231 -3.24 -4.79 19.09
C ALA A 231 -3.89 -3.40 19.20
N HIS A 232 -3.11 -2.35 19.43
CA HIS A 232 -3.59 -0.96 19.44
C HIS A 232 -3.86 -0.40 18.05
N ALA A 233 -3.31 -1.01 17.00
CA ALA A 233 -3.36 -0.46 15.66
C ALA A 233 -4.74 -0.64 15.03
N ASN A 234 -5.09 0.28 14.13
CA ASN A 234 -6.24 0.21 13.25
C ASN A 234 -6.06 -0.94 12.23
N ASN A 235 -6.74 -0.88 11.09
CA ASN A 235 -6.71 -1.92 10.05
C ASN A 235 -5.29 -2.29 9.57
N LEU A 236 -4.26 -1.47 9.84
CA LEU A 236 -2.86 -1.86 9.65
C LEU A 236 -2.51 -3.18 10.37
N ARG A 237 -3.17 -3.51 11.49
CA ARG A 237 -2.95 -4.79 12.19
C ARG A 237 -3.26 -5.99 11.29
N PHE A 238 -4.35 -5.94 10.53
CA PHE A 238 -4.74 -6.99 9.59
C PHE A 238 -3.70 -7.13 8.48
N HIS A 239 -3.13 -6.01 8.02
CA HIS A 239 -2.06 -6.03 7.03
C HIS A 239 -0.74 -6.61 7.57
N ILE A 240 -0.44 -6.40 8.85
CA ILE A 240 0.72 -7.04 9.49
C ILE A 240 0.50 -8.55 9.65
N PHE A 241 -0.72 -8.98 10.01
CA PHE A 241 -1.07 -10.41 9.97
C PHE A 241 -1.04 -10.99 8.56
N TRP A 242 -1.37 -10.22 7.53
CA TRP A 242 -1.20 -10.61 6.14
C TRP A 242 0.28 -10.89 5.79
N HIS A 243 1.21 -10.07 6.27
CA HIS A 243 2.66 -10.38 6.15
C HIS A 243 3.04 -11.66 6.88
N LEU A 244 2.53 -11.86 8.10
CA LEU A 244 2.74 -13.12 8.82
C LEU A 244 2.24 -14.32 7.99
N ALA A 245 1.06 -14.22 7.39
CA ALA A 245 0.50 -15.22 6.52
C ALA A 245 1.35 -15.46 5.26
N LEU A 246 1.95 -14.41 4.67
CA LEU A 246 2.91 -14.58 3.57
C LEU A 246 4.17 -15.37 4.00
N PHE A 247 4.72 -15.10 5.18
CA PHE A 247 5.84 -15.89 5.69
C PHE A 247 5.48 -17.36 5.91
N ARG A 248 4.28 -17.62 6.45
CA ARG A 248 3.73 -18.98 6.61
C ARG A 248 3.55 -19.66 5.25
N LEU A 249 3.08 -18.93 4.24
CA LEU A 249 2.95 -19.43 2.87
C LEU A 249 4.30 -19.81 2.26
N GLU A 250 5.33 -18.98 2.48
CA GLU A 250 6.71 -19.26 2.05
C GLU A 250 7.32 -20.48 2.75
N ARG A 251 6.88 -20.80 3.98
CA ARG A 251 7.20 -22.07 4.67
C ARG A 251 6.37 -23.26 4.17
N GLY A 252 5.34 -23.01 3.36
CA GLY A 252 4.40 -24.02 2.87
C GLY A 252 3.33 -24.43 3.88
N GLU A 253 3.12 -23.62 4.93
CA GLU A 253 2.19 -23.87 6.03
C GLU A 253 0.77 -23.40 5.65
N THR A 254 0.21 -23.91 4.57
CA THR A 254 -1.04 -23.39 3.96
C THR A 254 -2.27 -23.47 4.86
N ALA A 255 -2.34 -24.47 5.76
CA ALA A 255 -3.40 -24.55 6.75
C ALA A 255 -3.35 -23.39 7.76
N GLU A 256 -2.15 -23.00 8.18
CA GLU A 256 -1.96 -21.85 9.07
C GLU A 256 -2.26 -20.53 8.35
N VAL A 257 -1.97 -20.44 7.05
CA VAL A 257 -2.36 -19.28 6.23
C VAL A 257 -3.88 -19.10 6.21
N LEU A 258 -4.63 -20.18 6.00
CA LEU A 258 -6.10 -20.14 6.03
C LEU A 258 -6.63 -19.80 7.42
N ARG A 259 -6.01 -20.36 8.47
CA ARG A 259 -6.36 -20.01 9.86
C ARG A 259 -6.15 -18.51 10.15
N LEU A 260 -4.99 -17.96 9.77
CA LEU A 260 -4.72 -16.51 9.90
C LEU A 260 -5.67 -15.66 9.06
N TYR A 261 -6.07 -16.15 7.88
CA TYR A 261 -7.09 -15.48 7.07
C TYR A 261 -8.41 -15.35 7.86
N ASP A 262 -8.91 -16.46 8.41
CA ASP A 262 -10.20 -16.51 9.09
C ASP A 262 -10.19 -15.81 10.45
N ASP A 263 -9.17 -16.09 11.27
CA ASP A 263 -9.13 -15.71 12.69
C ASP A 263 -8.54 -14.31 12.93
N GLU A 264 -7.77 -13.77 11.98
CA GLU A 264 -7.05 -12.49 12.17
C GLU A 264 -7.34 -11.49 11.05
N ILE A 265 -7.10 -11.85 9.78
CA ILE A 265 -7.15 -10.91 8.64
C ILE A 265 -8.60 -10.54 8.29
N ARG A 266 -9.52 -11.51 8.34
CA ARG A 266 -10.96 -11.33 8.07
C ARG A 266 -11.84 -11.55 9.29
N ALA A 267 -11.26 -11.57 10.50
CA ALA A 267 -12.01 -11.65 11.76
C ALA A 267 -13.03 -10.51 11.90
N GLU A 268 -12.63 -9.32 11.44
CA GLU A 268 -13.49 -8.16 11.28
C GLU A 268 -13.62 -7.86 9.78
N PRO A 269 -14.69 -8.33 9.10
CA PRO A 269 -14.84 -8.17 7.67
C PRO A 269 -15.25 -6.73 7.35
N THR A 270 -14.28 -5.81 7.38
CA THR A 270 -14.48 -4.43 6.93
C THR A 270 -14.53 -4.36 5.39
N ASP A 271 -15.02 -3.24 4.87
CA ASP A 271 -15.00 -2.88 3.45
C ASP A 271 -13.90 -1.87 3.11
N ASP A 272 -12.91 -1.67 3.99
CA ASP A 272 -11.73 -0.87 3.68
C ASP A 272 -10.93 -1.54 2.56
N TYR A 273 -10.53 -0.76 1.55
CA TYR A 273 -9.84 -1.30 0.38
C TYR A 273 -8.56 -2.07 0.73
N ARG A 274 -7.88 -1.70 1.82
CA ARG A 274 -6.65 -2.38 2.26
C ARG A 274 -6.96 -3.76 2.79
N ASP A 275 -8.08 -3.92 3.48
CA ASP A 275 -8.50 -5.20 4.06
C ASP A 275 -9.02 -6.14 2.97
N ILE A 276 -9.77 -5.62 1.99
CA ILE A 276 -10.13 -6.37 0.79
C ILE A 276 -8.87 -6.76 0.01
N ALA A 277 -7.92 -5.83 -0.15
CA ALA A 277 -6.66 -6.14 -0.82
C ALA A 277 -5.88 -7.23 -0.09
N ASN A 278 -5.78 -7.21 1.24
CA ASN A 278 -5.14 -8.26 2.03
C ASN A 278 -5.79 -9.62 1.76
N GLY A 279 -7.13 -9.69 1.84
CA GLY A 279 -7.89 -10.91 1.61
C GLY A 279 -7.71 -11.45 0.20
N ALA A 280 -8.05 -10.64 -0.82
CA ALA A 280 -7.98 -11.04 -2.22
C ALA A 280 -6.58 -11.46 -2.66
N SER A 281 -5.57 -10.74 -2.17
CA SER A 281 -4.16 -10.99 -2.45
C SER A 281 -3.67 -12.32 -1.86
N LEU A 282 -4.17 -12.70 -0.67
CA LEU A 282 -3.82 -13.97 -0.04
C LEU A 282 -4.56 -15.15 -0.69
N LEU A 283 -5.86 -15.00 -0.94
CA LEU A 283 -6.65 -16.03 -1.62
C LEU A 283 -6.11 -16.32 -3.03
N ALA A 284 -5.79 -15.29 -3.81
CA ALA A 284 -5.21 -15.47 -5.14
C ALA A 284 -3.85 -16.22 -5.08
N ARG A 285 -2.98 -15.91 -4.11
CA ARG A 285 -1.71 -16.64 -3.95
C ARG A 285 -1.91 -18.10 -3.56
N LEU A 286 -2.91 -18.40 -2.73
CA LEU A 286 -3.28 -19.76 -2.37
C LEU A 286 -3.82 -20.52 -3.59
N ASP A 287 -4.70 -19.90 -4.37
CA ASP A 287 -5.24 -20.46 -5.62
C ASP A 287 -4.11 -20.74 -6.64
N TYR A 288 -3.17 -19.81 -6.83
CA TYR A 288 -2.00 -20.03 -7.68
C TYR A 288 -1.13 -21.19 -7.18
N ALA A 289 -1.12 -21.45 -5.87
CA ALA A 289 -0.43 -22.59 -5.27
C ALA A 289 -1.24 -23.91 -5.32
N GLY A 290 -2.45 -23.88 -5.88
CA GLY A 290 -3.36 -25.04 -5.99
C GLY A 290 -4.02 -25.42 -4.66
N VAL A 291 -4.17 -24.46 -3.74
CA VAL A 291 -4.84 -24.66 -2.45
C VAL A 291 -6.32 -24.32 -2.63
N ASP A 292 -7.19 -25.22 -2.18
CA ASP A 292 -8.63 -24.96 -2.11
C ASP A 292 -8.91 -23.91 -1.02
N VAL A 293 -9.51 -22.80 -1.41
CA VAL A 293 -9.84 -21.67 -0.53
C VAL A 293 -11.30 -21.69 -0.08
N GLY A 294 -12.10 -22.67 -0.51
CA GLY A 294 -13.52 -22.76 -0.19
C GLY A 294 -14.33 -21.58 -0.70
N ASP A 295 -15.27 -21.09 0.11
CA ASP A 295 -16.21 -20.01 -0.18
C ASP A 295 -15.69 -18.60 0.20
N ARG A 296 -14.41 -18.48 0.58
CA ARG A 296 -13.84 -17.22 1.09
C ARG A 296 -13.89 -16.05 0.11
N TRP A 297 -14.03 -16.32 -1.18
CA TRP A 297 -14.22 -15.29 -2.20
C TRP A 297 -15.58 -14.59 -2.09
N GLU A 298 -16.63 -15.29 -1.65
CA GLU A 298 -18.00 -14.78 -1.61
C GLU A 298 -18.13 -13.55 -0.70
N GLU A 299 -17.49 -13.59 0.47
CA GLU A 299 -17.47 -12.47 1.42
C GLU A 299 -16.82 -11.22 0.81
N LEU A 300 -15.67 -11.39 0.15
CA LEU A 300 -14.96 -10.29 -0.49
C LEU A 300 -15.74 -9.74 -1.70
N ALA A 301 -16.33 -10.63 -2.51
CA ALA A 301 -17.11 -10.26 -3.68
C ALA A 301 -18.35 -9.45 -3.28
N ALA A 302 -19.09 -9.89 -2.26
CA ALA A 302 -20.27 -9.18 -1.75
C ALA A 302 -19.96 -7.74 -1.34
N LYS A 303 -18.76 -7.48 -0.78
CA LYS A 303 -18.30 -6.12 -0.48
C LYS A 303 -17.83 -5.38 -1.72
N ALA A 304 -17.08 -6.04 -2.60
CA ALA A 304 -16.56 -5.47 -3.83
C ALA A 304 -17.67 -5.01 -4.80
N GLU A 305 -18.83 -5.65 -4.80
CA GLU A 305 -20.00 -5.21 -5.58
C GLU A 305 -20.43 -3.78 -5.26
N GLY A 306 -20.42 -3.41 -3.97
CA GLY A 306 -20.71 -2.05 -3.51
C GLY A 306 -19.63 -1.03 -3.88
N ARG A 307 -18.49 -1.49 -4.42
CA ARG A 307 -17.28 -0.70 -4.65
C ARG A 307 -16.90 -0.56 -6.13
N VAL A 308 -17.66 -1.18 -7.04
CA VAL A 308 -17.43 -1.14 -8.50
C VAL A 308 -17.28 0.27 -9.07
N GLN A 309 -17.95 1.26 -8.44
CA GLN A 309 -17.97 2.65 -8.90
C GLN A 309 -17.08 3.59 -8.08
N ASP A 310 -16.22 3.08 -7.19
CA ASP A 310 -15.36 3.93 -6.37
C ASP A 310 -14.39 4.78 -7.25
N GLY A 311 -13.59 4.12 -8.10
CA GLY A 311 -12.71 4.80 -9.06
C GLY A 311 -11.74 5.81 -8.43
N ARG A 312 -11.36 5.58 -7.17
CA ARG A 312 -10.52 6.52 -6.38
C ARG A 312 -9.06 6.14 -6.37
N LEU A 313 -8.76 4.84 -6.41
CA LEU A 313 -7.40 4.30 -6.37
C LEU A 313 -7.36 3.02 -7.20
N VAL A 314 -6.56 3.01 -8.27
CA VAL A 314 -6.44 1.87 -9.19
C VAL A 314 -6.02 0.58 -8.47
N PHE A 315 -5.15 0.69 -7.46
CA PHE A 315 -4.81 -0.45 -6.61
C PHE A 315 -6.05 -1.07 -5.94
N ALA A 316 -6.96 -0.27 -5.40
CA ALA A 316 -8.20 -0.76 -4.80
C ALA A 316 -9.08 -1.43 -5.85
N ASP A 317 -9.29 -0.75 -6.99
CA ASP A 317 -10.13 -1.24 -8.09
C ASP A 317 -9.69 -2.64 -8.57
N LEU A 318 -8.38 -2.89 -8.71
CA LEU A 318 -7.86 -4.21 -9.10
C LEU A 318 -8.12 -5.30 -8.06
N HIS A 319 -8.13 -4.97 -6.77
CA HIS A 319 -8.41 -5.96 -5.72
C HIS A 319 -9.92 -6.23 -5.55
N TYR A 320 -10.77 -5.22 -5.79
CA TYR A 320 -12.21 -5.44 -5.94
C TYR A 320 -12.48 -6.34 -7.14
N LEU A 321 -11.86 -6.06 -8.29
CA LEU A 321 -11.95 -6.89 -9.49
C LEU A 321 -11.51 -8.33 -9.22
N LEU A 322 -10.37 -8.55 -8.53
CA LEU A 322 -9.93 -9.89 -8.15
C LEU A 322 -10.94 -10.62 -7.26
N SER A 323 -11.54 -9.92 -6.31
CA SER A 323 -12.55 -10.48 -5.41
C SER A 323 -13.78 -10.94 -6.20
N LEU A 324 -14.25 -10.10 -7.12
CA LEU A 324 -15.37 -10.41 -8.01
C LEU A 324 -15.07 -11.58 -8.93
N LEU A 325 -13.88 -11.63 -9.54
CA LEU A 325 -13.46 -12.76 -10.38
C LEU A 325 -13.37 -14.06 -9.58
N GLY A 326 -12.87 -14.01 -8.34
CA GLY A 326 -12.78 -15.18 -7.47
C GLY A 326 -14.12 -15.83 -7.13
N ALA A 327 -15.19 -15.04 -7.05
CA ALA A 327 -16.57 -15.53 -6.87
C ALA A 327 -17.35 -15.72 -8.19
N GLY A 328 -16.71 -15.48 -9.35
CA GLY A 328 -17.36 -15.62 -10.67
C GLY A 328 -18.28 -14.46 -11.06
N HIS A 329 -18.22 -13.32 -10.38
CA HIS A 329 -19.03 -12.12 -10.65
C HIS A 329 -18.43 -11.30 -11.81
N ARG A 330 -18.40 -11.90 -13.00
CA ARG A 330 -17.67 -11.39 -14.17
C ARG A 330 -18.16 -10.02 -14.65
N ASP A 331 -19.47 -9.81 -14.74
CA ASP A 331 -20.03 -8.55 -15.27
C ASP A 331 -19.59 -7.33 -14.43
N ALA A 332 -19.54 -7.50 -13.11
CA ALA A 332 -19.07 -6.46 -12.18
C ALA A 332 -17.56 -6.21 -12.34
N ALA A 333 -16.75 -7.26 -12.50
CA ALA A 333 -15.31 -7.15 -12.78
C ALA A 333 -15.04 -6.42 -14.11
N GLU A 334 -15.80 -6.73 -15.16
CA GLU A 334 -15.72 -6.05 -16.45
C GLU A 334 -16.10 -4.58 -16.35
N SER A 335 -17.07 -4.22 -15.51
CA SER A 335 -17.45 -2.82 -15.26
C SER A 335 -16.29 -1.99 -14.70
N ILE A 336 -15.53 -2.56 -13.74
CA ILE A 336 -14.31 -1.92 -13.20
C ILE A 336 -13.27 -1.74 -14.31
N ALA A 337 -12.99 -2.80 -15.08
CA ALA A 337 -12.01 -2.75 -16.18
C ALA A 337 -12.37 -1.67 -17.21
N GLN A 338 -13.64 -1.58 -17.61
CA GLN A 338 -14.15 -0.56 -18.52
C GLN A 338 -14.03 0.85 -17.94
N SER A 339 -14.21 1.03 -16.63
CA SER A 339 -14.00 2.33 -15.98
C SER A 339 -12.55 2.77 -16.06
N LEU A 340 -11.61 1.86 -15.79
CA LEU A 340 -10.18 2.13 -15.93
C LEU A 340 -9.81 2.51 -17.39
N VAL A 341 -10.44 1.87 -18.38
CA VAL A 341 -10.26 2.26 -19.80
C VAL A 341 -10.77 3.68 -20.05
N ARG A 342 -11.95 4.05 -19.55
CA ARG A 342 -12.48 5.43 -19.70
C ARG A 342 -11.54 6.44 -19.06
N ASP A 343 -11.07 6.18 -17.84
CA ASP A 343 -10.16 7.08 -17.13
C ASP A 343 -8.82 7.20 -17.85
N ALA A 344 -8.28 6.11 -18.40
CA ALA A 344 -7.03 6.13 -19.16
C ALA A 344 -7.06 7.05 -20.39
N HIS A 345 -8.24 7.31 -20.95
CA HIS A 345 -8.43 8.13 -22.16
C HIS A 345 -8.91 9.54 -21.87
N ALA A 346 -9.80 9.71 -20.89
CA ALA A 346 -10.57 10.94 -20.71
C ALA A 346 -10.35 11.63 -19.36
N HIS A 347 -9.61 11.01 -18.43
CA HIS A 347 -9.44 11.59 -17.11
C HIS A 347 -8.63 12.91 -17.17
N PRO A 348 -9.13 14.04 -16.62
CA PRO A 348 -8.43 15.34 -16.69
C PRO A 348 -7.04 15.35 -16.04
N SER A 349 -6.89 14.65 -14.92
CA SER A 349 -5.58 14.44 -14.29
C SER A 349 -4.76 13.43 -15.10
N ARG A 350 -3.65 13.90 -15.68
CA ARG A 350 -2.69 13.05 -16.43
C ARG A 350 -2.14 11.92 -15.56
N GLU A 351 -1.88 12.20 -14.29
CA GLU A 351 -1.43 11.20 -13.33
C GLU A 351 -2.44 10.05 -13.20
N ARG A 352 -3.73 10.38 -13.02
CA ARG A 352 -4.78 9.37 -12.93
C ARG A 352 -4.97 8.62 -14.25
N ALA A 353 -4.91 9.31 -15.38
CA ALA A 353 -4.97 8.67 -16.69
C ALA A 353 -3.82 7.66 -16.92
N GLU A 354 -2.61 7.96 -16.45
CA GLU A 354 -1.45 7.07 -16.56
C GLU A 354 -1.57 5.84 -15.65
N ALA A 355 -1.99 6.04 -14.39
CA ALA A 355 -2.28 4.94 -13.48
C ALA A 355 -3.41 4.04 -14.03
N ALA A 356 -4.49 4.64 -14.52
CA ALA A 356 -5.64 3.92 -15.09
C ALA A 356 -5.26 3.14 -16.36
N ARG A 357 -4.33 3.63 -17.19
CA ARG A 357 -3.83 2.88 -18.36
C ARG A 357 -3.18 1.56 -17.94
N SER A 358 -2.33 1.60 -16.92
CA SER A 358 -1.66 0.41 -16.38
C SER A 358 -2.66 -0.50 -15.67
N GLY A 359 -3.60 0.11 -14.93
CA GLY A 359 -4.73 -0.57 -14.31
C GLY A 359 -5.60 -1.33 -15.31
N ALA A 360 -5.97 -0.69 -16.42
CA ALA A 360 -6.82 -1.30 -17.45
C ALA A 360 -6.15 -2.54 -18.08
N LEU A 361 -4.84 -2.45 -18.37
CA LEU A 361 -4.06 -3.59 -18.85
C LEU A 361 -4.04 -4.73 -17.82
N ALA A 362 -3.81 -4.40 -16.54
CA ALA A 362 -3.82 -5.40 -15.48
C ALA A 362 -5.21 -6.03 -15.30
N ALA A 363 -6.27 -5.22 -15.27
CA ALA A 363 -7.65 -5.64 -15.12
C ALA A 363 -8.08 -6.62 -16.22
N HIS A 364 -7.89 -6.26 -17.49
CA HIS A 364 -8.20 -7.15 -18.61
C HIS A 364 -7.30 -8.39 -18.63
N GLY A 365 -6.04 -8.26 -18.20
CA GLY A 365 -5.15 -9.42 -18.06
C GLY A 365 -5.60 -10.41 -16.98
N LEU A 366 -6.15 -9.93 -15.87
CA LEU A 366 -6.73 -10.77 -14.80
C LEU A 366 -8.03 -11.43 -15.23
N ILE A 367 -8.88 -10.70 -15.97
CA ILE A 367 -10.09 -11.24 -16.60
C ILE A 367 -9.71 -12.38 -17.56
N ALA A 368 -8.79 -12.15 -18.50
CA ALA A 368 -8.29 -13.19 -19.41
C ALA A 368 -7.69 -14.40 -18.65
N PHE A 369 -6.98 -14.15 -17.54
CA PHE A 369 -6.45 -15.22 -16.70
C PHE A 369 -7.56 -16.10 -16.10
N SER A 370 -8.62 -15.49 -15.57
CA SER A 370 -9.78 -16.21 -15.01
C SER A 370 -10.55 -17.02 -16.05
N GLU A 371 -10.52 -16.60 -17.32
CA GLU A 371 -11.19 -17.28 -18.44
C GLU A 371 -10.37 -18.43 -19.04
N GLY A 372 -9.12 -18.61 -18.61
CA GLY A 372 -8.21 -19.58 -19.19
C GLY A 372 -7.50 -19.12 -20.47
N ASP A 373 -7.70 -17.87 -20.92
CA ASP A 373 -6.92 -17.28 -22.00
C ASP A 373 -5.56 -16.79 -21.47
N HIS A 374 -4.71 -17.76 -21.17
CA HIS A 374 -3.41 -17.51 -20.57
C HIS A 374 -2.43 -16.77 -21.49
N ALA A 375 -2.60 -16.87 -22.81
CA ALA A 375 -1.78 -16.14 -23.77
C ALA A 375 -2.08 -14.64 -23.74
N GLU A 376 -3.37 -14.28 -23.76
CA GLU A 376 -3.79 -12.88 -23.66
C GLU A 376 -3.49 -12.31 -22.27
N ALA A 377 -3.74 -13.09 -21.21
CA ALA A 377 -3.36 -12.73 -19.85
C ALA A 377 -1.86 -12.41 -19.73
N ALA A 378 -0.99 -13.26 -20.32
CA ALA A 378 0.45 -13.03 -20.32
C ALA A 378 0.82 -11.74 -21.07
N ARG A 379 0.18 -11.46 -22.22
CA ARG A 379 0.41 -10.25 -23.02
C ARG A 379 0.02 -8.99 -22.25
N LEU A 380 -1.17 -8.95 -21.70
CA LEU A 380 -1.73 -7.79 -21.01
C LEU A 380 -1.06 -7.51 -19.67
N LEU A 381 -0.91 -8.53 -18.81
CA LEU A 381 -0.20 -8.39 -17.54
C LEU A 381 1.26 -8.02 -17.78
N GLY A 382 1.89 -8.59 -18.82
CA GLY A 382 3.25 -8.25 -19.25
C GLY A 382 3.39 -6.78 -19.64
N ALA A 383 2.43 -6.24 -20.38
CA ALA A 383 2.38 -4.83 -20.78
C ALA A 383 2.13 -3.88 -19.60
N ALA A 384 1.41 -4.32 -18.57
CA ALA A 384 1.15 -3.53 -17.37
C ALA A 384 2.39 -3.34 -16.48
N ARG A 385 3.35 -4.29 -16.50
CA ARG A 385 4.44 -4.42 -15.51
C ARG A 385 5.18 -3.12 -15.20
N SER A 386 5.57 -2.36 -16.23
CA SER A 386 6.36 -1.13 -16.03
C SER A 386 5.59 0.00 -15.38
N GLY A 387 4.26 -0.01 -15.49
CA GLY A 387 3.38 1.04 -14.96
C GLY A 387 2.70 0.68 -13.64
N LEU A 388 2.88 -0.55 -13.13
CA LEU A 388 2.26 -0.98 -11.87
C LEU A 388 2.71 -0.15 -10.65
N LEU A 389 3.85 0.53 -10.70
CA LEU A 389 4.21 1.43 -9.60
C LEU A 389 3.16 2.55 -9.42
N ALA A 390 2.65 3.11 -10.52
CA ALA A 390 1.75 4.26 -10.52
C ALA A 390 0.34 3.94 -10.00
N ILE A 391 -0.02 2.65 -9.84
CA ILE A 391 -1.34 2.27 -9.34
C ILE A 391 -1.44 2.35 -7.80
N GLY A 392 -0.30 2.47 -7.10
CA GLY A 392 -0.20 2.43 -5.65
C GLY A 392 0.13 1.05 -5.10
N GLY A 393 -0.10 0.86 -3.79
CA GLY A 393 0.33 -0.32 -3.04
C GLY A 393 1.83 -0.36 -2.78
N SER A 394 2.31 -1.41 -2.14
CA SER A 394 3.74 -1.69 -1.92
C SER A 394 4.29 -2.73 -2.90
N HIS A 395 5.60 -2.96 -2.90
CA HIS A 395 6.20 -4.03 -3.71
C HIS A 395 5.60 -5.40 -3.41
N ALA A 396 5.50 -5.76 -2.13
CA ALA A 396 4.93 -7.04 -1.69
C ALA A 396 3.47 -7.22 -2.14
N GLN A 397 2.68 -6.14 -2.16
CA GLN A 397 1.28 -6.21 -2.60
C GLN A 397 1.17 -6.37 -4.13
N ARG A 398 1.90 -5.54 -4.89
CA ARG A 398 1.90 -5.59 -6.36
C ARG A 398 2.52 -6.87 -6.92
N ASP A 399 3.34 -7.54 -6.12
CA ASP A 399 3.93 -8.84 -6.42
C ASP A 399 2.93 -9.87 -6.96
N LEU A 400 1.67 -9.77 -6.50
CA LEU A 400 0.57 -10.62 -6.96
C LEU A 400 0.41 -10.59 -8.47
N PHE A 401 0.47 -9.41 -9.08
CA PHE A 401 0.27 -9.24 -10.52
C PHE A 401 1.45 -9.80 -11.31
N GLU A 402 2.67 -9.76 -10.74
CA GLU A 402 3.83 -10.44 -11.34
C GLU A 402 3.70 -11.96 -11.22
N GLN A 403 3.17 -12.48 -10.11
CA GLN A 403 2.86 -13.91 -9.98
C GLN A 403 1.81 -14.35 -11.00
N ALA A 404 0.71 -13.58 -11.15
CA ALA A 404 -0.31 -13.84 -12.16
C ALA A 404 0.29 -13.86 -13.58
N HIS A 405 1.17 -12.90 -13.91
CA HIS A 405 1.87 -12.87 -15.19
C HIS A 405 2.73 -14.12 -15.42
N ILE A 406 3.48 -14.55 -14.40
CA ILE A 406 4.31 -15.76 -14.47
C ILE A 406 3.45 -17.01 -14.65
N GLU A 407 2.36 -17.13 -13.90
CA GLU A 407 1.40 -18.22 -14.04
C GLU A 407 0.79 -18.26 -15.45
N SER A 408 0.40 -17.10 -16.00
CA SER A 408 -0.06 -16.98 -17.39
C SER A 408 0.98 -17.47 -18.38
N LEU A 409 2.24 -17.08 -18.24
CA LEU A 409 3.32 -17.52 -19.13
C LEU A 409 3.56 -19.02 -19.07
N ILE A 410 3.52 -19.61 -17.87
CA ILE A 410 3.68 -21.06 -17.68
C ILE A 410 2.51 -21.79 -18.36
N ARG A 411 1.27 -21.38 -18.08
CA ARG A 411 0.07 -22.04 -18.62
C ARG A 411 -0.10 -21.84 -20.13
N ALA A 412 0.41 -20.73 -20.68
CA ALA A 412 0.48 -20.48 -22.12
C ALA A 412 1.64 -21.19 -22.84
N GLY A 413 2.47 -21.97 -22.13
CA GLY A 413 3.61 -22.69 -22.72
C GLY A 413 4.85 -21.83 -23.00
N SER A 414 4.87 -20.56 -22.58
CA SER A 414 6.00 -19.62 -22.74
C SER A 414 7.09 -19.82 -21.68
N HIS A 415 7.54 -21.07 -21.53
CA HIS A 415 8.39 -21.53 -20.42
C HIS A 415 9.73 -20.81 -20.32
N ASP A 416 10.40 -20.52 -21.44
CA ASP A 416 11.69 -19.83 -21.41
C ASP A 416 11.57 -18.41 -20.88
N LEU A 417 10.49 -17.70 -21.24
CA LEU A 417 10.23 -16.36 -20.74
C LEU A 417 9.84 -16.41 -19.25
N ALA A 418 9.01 -17.37 -18.85
CA ALA A 418 8.68 -17.59 -17.44
C ALA A 418 9.95 -17.85 -16.60
N ALA A 419 10.84 -18.74 -17.06
CA ALA A 419 12.09 -19.05 -16.38
C ALA A 419 12.98 -17.81 -16.22
N ARG A 420 13.16 -17.02 -17.28
CA ARG A 420 13.94 -15.77 -17.21
C ARG A 420 13.37 -14.78 -16.18
N ILE A 421 12.05 -14.60 -16.14
CA ILE A 421 11.41 -13.68 -15.19
C ILE A 421 11.56 -14.21 -13.75
N LEU A 422 11.39 -15.51 -13.55
CA LEU A 422 11.60 -16.17 -12.25
C LEU A 422 13.04 -16.01 -11.73
N GLU A 423 14.04 -16.14 -12.60
CA GLU A 423 15.45 -15.93 -12.26
C GLU A 423 15.74 -14.46 -11.92
N GLN A 424 15.21 -13.52 -12.71
CA GLN A 424 15.32 -12.08 -12.40
C GLN A 424 14.70 -11.74 -11.05
N ARG A 425 13.55 -12.33 -10.74
CA ARG A 425 12.87 -12.18 -9.45
C ARG A 425 13.73 -12.67 -8.29
N LEU A 426 14.29 -13.88 -8.38
CA LEU A 426 15.19 -14.41 -7.36
C LEU A 426 16.43 -13.53 -7.16
N ALA A 427 17.03 -13.06 -8.25
CA ALA A 427 18.18 -12.16 -8.19
C ALA A 427 17.86 -10.84 -7.48
N ARG A 428 16.68 -10.24 -7.73
CA ARG A 428 16.23 -9.01 -7.06
C ARG A 428 15.95 -9.20 -5.57
N ARG A 429 15.43 -10.37 -5.18
CA ARG A 429 15.11 -10.68 -3.78
C ARG A 429 16.33 -11.11 -2.97
N GLY A 430 17.42 -11.53 -3.61
CA GLY A 430 18.67 -11.87 -2.90
C GLY A 430 18.55 -13.05 -1.93
N GLY A 431 17.47 -13.83 -2.04
CA GLY A 431 17.13 -14.91 -1.11
C GLY A 431 16.22 -15.97 -1.75
N ALA A 432 15.90 -17.00 -0.97
CA ALA A 432 15.01 -18.07 -1.41
C ALA A 432 13.55 -17.57 -1.45
N ASN A 433 12.84 -17.87 -2.54
CA ASN A 433 11.40 -17.61 -2.66
C ASN A 433 10.71 -18.90 -3.14
N ARG A 434 9.84 -19.46 -2.30
CA ARG A 434 9.14 -20.73 -2.52
C ARG A 434 8.33 -20.68 -3.80
N PHE A 435 7.61 -19.58 -4.06
CA PHE A 435 6.87 -19.41 -5.31
C PHE A 435 7.79 -19.67 -6.49
N ALA A 436 8.86 -18.90 -6.62
CA ALA A 436 9.75 -18.98 -7.78
C ALA A 436 10.46 -20.34 -7.91
N MET A 437 10.96 -20.88 -6.79
CA MET A 437 11.68 -22.16 -6.77
C MET A 437 10.78 -23.32 -7.21
N ARG A 438 9.51 -23.37 -6.77
CA ARG A 438 8.58 -24.43 -7.17
C ARG A 438 8.28 -24.38 -8.67
N ARG A 439 8.08 -23.19 -9.23
CA ARG A 439 7.81 -23.04 -10.68
C ARG A 439 9.02 -23.38 -11.52
N LEU A 440 10.22 -22.95 -11.13
CA LEU A 440 11.46 -23.35 -11.82
C LEU A 440 11.67 -24.88 -11.78
N ALA A 441 11.38 -25.52 -10.65
CA ALA A 441 11.45 -26.98 -10.54
C ALA A 441 10.42 -27.68 -11.45
N GLN A 442 9.21 -27.15 -11.56
CA GLN A 442 8.18 -27.63 -12.49
C GLN A 442 8.64 -27.51 -13.95
N LEU A 443 9.16 -26.35 -14.35
CA LEU A 443 9.64 -26.10 -15.72
C LEU A 443 10.77 -27.05 -16.10
N ARG A 444 11.70 -27.35 -15.18
CA ARG A 444 12.79 -28.33 -15.40
C ARG A 444 12.33 -29.76 -15.62
N ARG A 445 11.16 -30.13 -15.08
CA ARG A 445 10.59 -31.48 -15.20
C ARG A 445 9.80 -31.67 -16.49
N GLN A 446 9.42 -30.59 -17.18
CA GLN A 446 8.71 -30.71 -18.45
C GLN A 446 9.68 -31.00 -19.61
N PRO A 447 9.38 -31.96 -20.52
CA PRO A 447 10.35 -32.44 -21.51
C PRO A 447 10.72 -31.44 -22.63
N SER A 448 10.18 -30.22 -22.64
CA SER A 448 10.27 -29.28 -23.75
C SER A 448 11.66 -28.65 -23.97
N GLY A 449 12.67 -28.94 -23.13
CA GLY A 449 14.02 -28.36 -23.23
C GLY A 449 15.13 -29.27 -23.77
N ARG A 450 14.91 -30.58 -23.98
CA ARG A 450 16.00 -31.50 -24.40
C ARG A 450 16.19 -31.67 -25.91
N LEU A 451 15.27 -31.17 -26.75
CA LEU A 451 15.39 -31.32 -28.21
C LEU A 451 16.27 -30.25 -28.89
N ALA A 452 16.52 -29.11 -28.24
CA ALA A 452 17.41 -28.07 -28.82
C ALA A 452 18.91 -28.32 -28.56
N ALA A 453 19.27 -29.10 -27.53
CA ALA A 453 20.67 -29.35 -27.16
C ALA A 453 21.30 -30.59 -27.82
N LEU A 454 20.49 -31.48 -28.42
CA LEU A 454 20.97 -32.71 -29.08
C LEU A 454 20.98 -32.63 -30.62
N ALA A 455 20.41 -31.58 -31.22
CA ALA A 455 20.38 -31.41 -32.68
C ALA A 455 21.63 -30.69 -33.26
N VAL A 456 22.53 -30.17 -32.43
CA VAL A 456 23.77 -29.48 -32.88
C VAL A 456 25.02 -30.37 -32.77
N ALA A 457 24.93 -31.56 -32.16
CA ALA A 457 26.09 -32.43 -31.92
C ALA A 457 26.12 -33.74 -32.74
N ALA A 458 25.35 -33.81 -33.83
CA ALA A 458 25.38 -34.96 -34.73
C ALA A 458 25.46 -34.51 -36.19
N THR A 459 26.62 -33.97 -36.59
CA THR A 459 27.02 -33.97 -38.00
C THR A 459 28.49 -34.34 -38.10
N PRO A 460 28.83 -35.64 -38.21
CA PRO A 460 30.12 -36.06 -38.70
C PRO A 460 30.02 -36.23 -40.22
N LEU A 461 30.64 -35.34 -40.98
CA LEU A 461 31.00 -35.60 -42.37
C LEU A 461 32.44 -35.15 -42.59
N ALA A 462 33.35 -36.05 -42.23
CA ALA A 462 34.57 -36.21 -42.99
C ALA A 462 34.18 -37.00 -44.26
N ILE A 463 34.63 -36.53 -45.43
CA ILE A 463 35.47 -37.29 -46.37
C ILE A 463 36.00 -36.33 -47.46
N ALA A 464 37.32 -36.39 -47.58
CA ALA A 464 38.24 -35.98 -48.63
C ALA A 464 37.69 -35.78 -50.06
N HIS A 465 38.24 -34.75 -50.73
CA HIS A 465 39.19 -34.96 -51.83
C HIS A 465 40.39 -34.04 -51.67
#